data_AF-A0A2E8TR09-F1
#
_entry.id   AF-A0A2E8TR09-F1
#
_cell.length_a   1.000
_cell.length_b   1.000
_cell.length_c   1.000
_cell.angle_alpha   90.00
_cell.angle_beta   90.00
_cell.angle_gamma   90.00
#
_symmetry.space_group_name_H-M   'P 1'
#
loop_
_entity.id
_entity.type
_entity.pdbx_description
1 polymer ?
#
loop_
_entity_poly.entity_id
_entity_poly.type
_entity_poly.pdbx_seq_one_letter_code
_entity_poly.pdbx_strand_id
1 'polypeptide(L)'
;MSRTRRLREEVLNLLEDRGTANTVEIFDHLNHRFRWGATMNQVGNIMSKDNRFSKVGHVRGPFRGSVYTVCVWGLSKAEITSTLA
;
A
#
# COMPACT_ATOMS: atom_id res chain seq x y z
N MET A 1 5.51 -14.49 14.31
CA MET A 1 4.76 -13.73 13.29
C MET A 1 5.69 -13.42 12.11
N SER A 2 5.30 -13.71 10.86
CA SER A 2 6.15 -13.46 9.70
C SER A 2 6.27 -11.94 9.42
N ARG A 3 7.45 -11.50 8.97
CA ARG A 3 7.77 -10.07 8.75
C ARG A 3 6.78 -9.39 7.79
N THR A 4 6.34 -10.12 6.77
CA THR A 4 5.37 -9.65 5.77
C THR A 4 3.96 -9.44 6.34
N ARG A 5 3.56 -10.18 7.37
CA ARG A 5 2.23 -10.01 7.99
C ARG A 5 2.07 -8.63 8.61
N ARG A 6 3.09 -8.17 9.36
CA ARG A 6 3.08 -6.84 9.98
C ARG A 6 3.04 -5.71 8.96
N LEU A 7 3.75 -5.85 7.85
CA LEU A 7 3.70 -4.87 6.75
C LEU A 7 2.31 -4.81 6.13
N ARG A 8 1.67 -5.97 5.90
CA ARG A 8 0.31 -6.04 5.36
C ARG A 8 -0.73 -5.43 6.31
N GLU A 9 -0.63 -5.71 7.61
CA GLU A 9 -1.51 -5.13 8.64
C GLU A 9 -1.36 -3.60 8.68
N GLU A 10 -0.15 -3.08 8.61
CA GLU A 10 0.08 -1.63 8.57
C GLU A 10 -0.45 -0.97 7.30
N VAL A 11 -0.31 -1.62 6.14
CA VAL A 11 -0.91 -1.14 4.88
C VAL A 11 -2.44 -1.12 4.96
N LEU A 12 -3.05 -2.13 5.57
CA LEU A 12 -4.49 -2.17 5.78
C LEU A 12 -4.94 -0.96 6.60
N ASN A 13 -4.33 -0.73 7.75
CA ASN A 13 -4.65 0.42 8.62
C ASN A 13 -4.50 1.76 7.86
N LEU A 14 -3.44 1.92 7.07
CA LEU A 14 -3.23 3.12 6.25
C LEU A 14 -4.37 3.35 5.25
N LEU A 15 -4.84 2.28 4.59
CA LEU A 15 -5.90 2.37 3.58
C LEU A 15 -7.30 2.46 4.18
N GLU A 16 -7.52 1.93 5.39
CA GLU A 16 -8.74 2.18 6.17
C GLU A 16 -8.86 3.64 6.57
N ASP A 17 -7.76 4.26 7.02
CA ASP A 17 -7.71 5.67 7.43
C ASP A 17 -7.84 6.64 6.24
N ARG A 18 -7.11 6.39 5.15
CA ARG A 18 -7.01 7.34 4.02
C ARG A 18 -7.89 7.01 2.82
N GLY A 19 -8.45 5.80 2.77
CA GLY A 19 -9.18 5.26 1.62
C GLY A 19 -8.27 4.81 0.47
N THR A 20 -7.34 5.68 0.02
CA THR A 20 -6.39 5.34 -1.05
C THR A 20 -4.99 5.89 -0.79
N ALA A 21 -3.98 5.22 -1.35
CA ALA A 21 -2.60 5.69 -1.37
C ALA A 21 -1.86 5.14 -2.59
N ASN A 22 -0.90 5.89 -3.12
CA ASN A 22 -0.04 5.41 -4.20
C ASN A 22 1.13 4.58 -3.66
N THR A 23 1.77 3.77 -4.52
CA THR A 23 2.86 2.85 -4.11
C THR A 23 4.00 3.56 -3.37
N VAL A 24 4.30 4.82 -3.70
CA VAL A 24 5.39 5.58 -3.06
C VAL A 24 4.96 6.07 -1.68
N GLU A 25 3.75 6.59 -1.53
CA GLU A 25 3.21 6.98 -0.21
C GLU A 25 3.19 5.78 0.75
N ILE A 26 2.80 4.60 0.26
CA ILE A 26 2.82 3.36 1.04
C ILE A 26 4.27 2.99 1.41
N PHE A 27 5.19 3.08 0.45
CA PHE A 27 6.61 2.83 0.70
C PHE A 27 7.16 3.78 1.78
N ASP A 28 6.89 5.08 1.68
CA ASP A 28 7.38 6.08 2.63
C ASP A 28 6.75 5.88 4.01
N HIS A 29 5.45 5.57 4.09
CA HIS A 29 4.77 5.22 5.35
C HIS A 29 5.44 4.04 6.06
N LEU A 30 5.65 2.94 5.34
CA LEU A 30 6.27 1.73 5.91
C LEU A 30 7.72 1.97 6.36
N ASN A 31 8.49 2.74 5.60
CA ASN A 31 9.89 3.03 5.94
C ASN A 31 10.02 4.08 7.04
N HIS A 32 9.03 4.95 7.22
CA HIS A 32 8.93 5.82 8.39
C HIS A 32 8.56 5.03 9.65
N ARG A 33 7.60 4.09 9.52
CA ARG A 33 7.03 3.33 10.65
C ARG A 33 7.95 2.23 11.20
N PHE A 34 8.73 1.57 10.35
CA PHE A 34 9.52 0.39 10.70
C PHE A 34 11.02 0.62 10.52
N ARG A 35 11.82 0.29 11.54
CA ARG A 35 13.29 0.44 11.54
C ARG A 35 14.00 -0.18 10.33
N TRP A 36 13.49 -1.29 9.81
CA TRP A 36 14.06 -2.00 8.65
C TRP A 36 13.21 -1.88 7.38
N GLY A 37 12.06 -1.21 7.48
CA GLY A 37 11.21 -0.84 6.36
C GLY A 37 10.83 -1.96 5.39
N ALA A 38 10.64 -1.56 4.14
CA ALA A 38 10.33 -2.44 3.01
C ALA A 38 10.92 -1.84 1.72
N THR A 39 11.31 -2.69 0.77
CA THR A 39 11.75 -2.23 -0.56
C THR A 39 10.56 -1.94 -1.48
N MET A 40 10.77 -1.12 -2.52
CA MET A 40 9.72 -0.82 -3.52
C MET A 40 9.11 -2.09 -4.14
N ASN A 41 9.96 -3.07 -4.44
CA ASN A 41 9.51 -4.36 -4.98
C ASN A 41 8.70 -5.17 -3.96
N GLN A 42 9.07 -5.11 -2.67
CA GLN A 42 8.29 -5.76 -1.61
C GLN A 42 6.91 -5.11 -1.46
N VAL A 43 6.83 -3.78 -1.49
CA VAL A 43 5.56 -3.05 -1.45
C VAL A 43 4.68 -3.46 -2.64
N GLY A 44 5.21 -3.41 -3.87
CA GLY A 44 4.47 -3.84 -5.06
C GLY A 44 3.96 -5.29 -4.98
N ASN A 45 4.78 -6.20 -4.44
CA ASN A 45 4.38 -7.60 -4.20
C ASN A 45 3.30 -7.74 -3.13
N ILE A 46 3.37 -6.96 -2.03
CA ILE A 46 2.34 -6.96 -0.98
C ILE A 46 1.01 -6.51 -1.60
N MET A 47 1.02 -5.38 -2.30
CA MET A 47 -0.19 -4.80 -2.89
C MET A 47 -0.84 -5.72 -3.93
N SER A 48 -0.03 -6.41 -4.74
CA SER A 48 -0.54 -7.23 -5.85
C SER A 48 -0.99 -8.63 -5.43
N LYS A 49 -0.51 -9.15 -4.30
CA LYS A 49 -0.76 -10.54 -3.87
C LYS A 49 -1.74 -10.67 -2.72
N ASP A 50 -2.06 -9.59 -2.04
CA ASP A 50 -3.02 -9.56 -0.93
C ASP A 50 -4.40 -9.14 -1.47
N ASN A 51 -5.39 -10.03 -1.36
CA ASN A 51 -6.74 -9.85 -1.93
C ASN A 51 -7.56 -8.74 -1.26
N ARG A 52 -7.11 -8.24 -0.11
CA ARG A 52 -7.71 -7.10 0.59
C ARG A 52 -7.42 -5.77 -0.11
N PHE A 53 -6.42 -5.74 -0.99
CA PHE A 53 -6.04 -4.53 -1.72
C PHE A 53 -6.44 -4.62 -3.18
N SER A 54 -6.70 -3.48 -3.79
CA SER A 54 -7.03 -3.38 -5.21
C SER A 54 -6.36 -2.16 -5.82
N LYS A 55 -5.81 -2.32 -7.02
CA LYS A 55 -5.32 -1.21 -7.82
C LYS A 55 -6.52 -0.44 -8.34
N VAL A 56 -6.67 0.80 -7.89
CA VAL A 56 -7.80 1.67 -8.25
C VAL A 56 -7.43 2.73 -9.29
N GLY A 57 -6.13 2.89 -9.58
CA GLY A 57 -5.68 3.83 -10.59
C GLY A 57 -4.17 3.91 -10.74
N HIS A 58 -3.71 5.00 -11.33
CA HIS A 58 -2.30 5.38 -11.40
C HIS A 58 -2.16 6.90 -11.46
N VAL A 59 -1.03 7.42 -11.01
CA VAL A 59 -0.69 8.84 -11.07
C VAL A 59 0.74 9.00 -11.60
N ARG A 60 0.98 10.03 -12.40
CA ARG A 60 2.31 10.38 -12.89
C ARG A 60 2.82 11.60 -12.15
N GLY A 61 4.04 11.52 -11.62
CA GLY A 61 4.61 12.59 -10.83
C GLY A 61 6.10 12.45 -10.55
N PRO A 62 6.72 13.50 -9.99
CA PRO A 62 8.13 13.47 -9.61
C PRO A 62 8.35 12.56 -8.40
N PHE A 63 9.29 11.63 -8.52
CA PHE A 63 9.76 10.78 -7.42
C PHE A 63 11.28 10.58 -7.53
N ARG A 64 12.00 10.80 -6.41
CA ARG A 64 13.45 10.58 -6.29
C ARG A 64 14.28 11.10 -7.47
N GLY A 65 14.00 12.33 -7.91
CA GLY A 65 14.77 13.01 -8.95
C GLY A 65 14.40 12.66 -10.40
N SER A 66 13.33 11.89 -10.63
CA SER A 66 12.79 11.63 -11.97
C SER A 66 11.26 11.59 -11.96
N VAL A 67 10.60 11.41 -13.11
CA VAL A 67 9.14 11.37 -13.22
C VAL A 67 8.69 9.96 -13.54
N TYR A 68 7.86 9.39 -12.66
CA TYR A 68 7.36 8.03 -12.79
C TYR A 68 5.83 8.00 -12.77
N THR A 69 5.27 6.99 -13.41
CA THR A 69 3.87 6.62 -13.22
C THR A 69 3.80 5.53 -12.17
N VAL A 70 3.05 5.76 -11.09
CA VAL A 70 2.92 4.86 -9.94
C VAL A 70 1.48 4.42 -9.76
N CYS A 71 1.27 3.21 -9.26
CA CYS A 71 -0.08 2.68 -9.03
C CYS A 71 -0.72 3.33 -7.80
N VAL A 72 -2.03 3.55 -7.87
CA VAL A 72 -2.87 3.96 -6.73
C VAL A 72 -3.64 2.74 -6.25
N TRP A 73 -3.68 2.56 -4.94
CA TRP A 73 -4.28 1.41 -4.27
C TRP A 73 -5.34 1.85 -3.27
N GLY A 74 -6.34 1.00 -3.09
CA GLY A 74 -7.35 1.11 -2.04
C GLY A 74 -7.75 -0.28 -1.54
N LEU A 75 -8.69 -0.32 -0.60
CA LEU A 75 -9.29 -1.58 -0.16
C LEU A 75 -10.12 -2.20 -1.29
N SER A 76 -10.13 -3.54 -1.36
CA SER A 76 -10.99 -4.26 -2.28
C SER A 76 -12.45 -4.13 -1.85
N LYS A 77 -13.39 -4.18 -2.80
CA LYS A 77 -14.84 -4.08 -2.50
C LYS A 77 -15.34 -5.16 -1.52
N ALA A 78 -14.70 -6.33 -1.55
CA ALA A 78 -14.99 -7.42 -0.61
C ALA A 78 -14.64 -7.04 0.84
N GLU A 79 -13.52 -6.34 1.04
CA GLU A 79 -13.10 -5.90 2.37
C GLU A 79 -14.01 -4.79 2.91
N ILE A 80 -14.40 -3.83 2.06
CA ILE A 80 -15.31 -2.72 2.43
C ILE A 80 -16.65 -3.25 2.98
N THR A 81 -17.13 -4.38 2.45
CA THR A 81 -18.39 -4.99 2.88
C THR A 81 -18.27 -5.71 4.23
N SER A 82 -17.07 -6.20 4.58
CA SER A 82 -16.82 -6.91 5.85
C SER A 82 -16.72 -5.98 7.06
N THR A 83 -16.41 -4.69 6.87
CA THR A 83 -16.26 -3.71 7.96
C THR A 83 -17.58 -3.01 8.31
N LEU A 84 -18.59 -3.09 7.42
CA LEU A 84 -19.91 -2.48 7.60
C LEU A 84 -20.97 -3.47 8.12
N ALA A 85 -20.59 -4.71 8.42
CA ALA A 85 -21.45 -5.77 8.97
C ALA A 85 -21.08 -6.07 10.43
#